data_AF-A0A1V6TAN1-F1
#
_entry.id   AF-A0A1V6TAN1-F1
#
_cell.length_a   1.000
_cell.length_b   1.000
_cell.length_c   1.000
_cell.angle_alpha   90.00
_cell.angle_beta   90.00
_cell.angle_gamma   90.00
#
_symmetry.space_group_name_H-M   'P 1'
#
loop_
_entity.id
_entity.type
_entity.pdbx_description
1 polymer ?
#
loop_
_entity_poly.entity_id
_entity_poly.type
_entity_poly.pdbx_seq_one_letter_code
_entity_poly.pdbx_strand_id
1 'polypeptide(L)'
;MPLPFAKAYIGLLLLGLQYLHAECRLVHTGKKVAIDLKLANILMTFENEKAIPSFIREQVTKFPMHYKTDPVANRTTYQSYDGFGPMDVEDIANVLPKITDFGSAWKFDGVDPETKSQHNPIELAIEHNYYY
;
A
#
# COMPACT_ATOMS: atom_id res chain seq x y z
N MET A 1 -9.72 5.84 -5.66
CA MET A 1 -9.46 6.79 -4.56
C MET A 1 -9.41 8.21 -5.15
N PRO A 2 -10.05 9.21 -4.53
CA PRO A 2 -9.98 10.59 -5.01
C PRO A 2 -8.54 11.14 -4.92
N LEU A 3 -8.15 11.98 -5.88
CA LEU A 3 -6.78 12.51 -5.99
C LEU A 3 -6.23 13.15 -4.70
N PRO A 4 -7.00 13.93 -3.91
CA PRO A 4 -6.49 14.50 -2.65
C PRO A 4 -6.06 13.44 -1.63
N PHE A 5 -6.83 12.34 -1.53
CA PHE A 5 -6.51 11.23 -0.64
C PHE A 5 -5.23 10.52 -1.09
N ALA A 6 -5.09 10.27 -2.40
CA ALA A 6 -3.88 9.66 -2.95
C ALA A 6 -2.63 10.51 -2.65
N LYS A 7 -2.72 11.83 -2.80
CA LYS A 7 -1.63 12.75 -2.47
C LYS A 7 -1.25 12.71 -0.99
N ALA A 8 -2.24 12.74 -0.10
CA ALA A 8 -2.00 12.65 1.34
C ALA A 8 -1.34 11.31 1.73
N TYR A 9 -1.84 10.20 1.16
CA TYR A 9 -1.29 8.86 1.35
C TYR A 9 0.17 8.75 0.92
N ILE A 10 0.50 9.26 -0.28
CA ILE A 10 1.87 9.30 -0.77
C ILE A 10 2.74 10.14 0.17
N GLY A 11 2.25 11.28 0.63
CA GLY A 11 2.98 12.13 1.59
C GLY A 11 3.33 11.40 2.90
N LEU A 12 2.36 10.67 3.47
CA LEU A 12 2.57 9.87 4.69
C LEU A 12 3.58 8.74 4.47
N LEU A 13 3.51 8.05 3.33
CA LEU A 13 4.46 6.99 2.97
C LEU A 13 5.88 7.55 2.81
N LEU A 14 6.04 8.69 2.14
CA LEU A 14 7.33 9.34 1.98
C LEU A 14 7.92 9.77 3.33
N LEU A 15 7.09 10.29 4.24
CA LEU A 15 7.51 10.63 5.60
C LEU A 15 7.95 9.39 6.38
N GLY A 16 7.20 8.30 6.28
CA GLY A 16 7.56 7.02 6.91
C GLY A 16 8.87 6.45 6.36
N LEU A 17 9.10 6.51 5.05
CA LEU A 17 10.36 6.10 4.43
C LEU A 17 11.53 6.98 4.88
N GLN A 18 11.34 8.29 4.96
CA GLN A 18 12.36 9.21 5.46
C GLN A 18 12.73 8.87 6.91
N TYR A 19 11.74 8.56 7.76
CA TYR A 19 11.97 8.12 9.13
C TYR A 19 12.77 6.82 9.20
N LEU A 20 12.39 5.80 8.40
CA LEU A 20 13.12 4.54 8.32
C LEU A 20 14.59 4.76 7.95
N HIS A 21 14.86 5.68 7.03
CA HIS A 21 16.23 5.99 6.57
C HIS A 21 17.02 6.78 7.63
N ALA A 22 16.46 7.87 8.15
CA ALA A 22 17.17 8.81 9.02
C ALA A 22 17.34 8.26 10.45
N GLU A 23 16.28 7.69 11.02
CA GLU A 23 16.24 7.29 12.42
C GLU A 23 16.52 5.79 12.59
N CYS A 24 15.92 4.95 11.74
CA CYS A 24 16.10 3.50 11.84
C CYS A 24 17.33 2.97 11.09
N ARG A 25 17.97 3.81 10.26
CA ARG A 25 19.07 3.43 9.35
C ARG A 25 18.74 2.20 8.52
N LEU A 26 17.49 2.10 8.09
CA LEU A 26 16.93 0.94 7.42
C LEU A 26 16.42 1.38 6.06
N VAL A 27 16.75 0.62 5.01
CA VAL A 27 16.11 0.76 3.70
C VAL A 27 15.20 -0.44 3.48
N HIS A 28 13.96 -0.13 3.07
CA HIS A 28 12.98 -1.10 2.63
C HIS A 28 13.34 -1.59 1.22
N THR A 29 14.31 -2.52 1.11
CA THR A 29 14.81 -3.07 -0.15
C THR A 29 14.10 -4.35 -0.57
N GLY A 30 13.99 -4.55 -1.88
CA GLY A 30 13.82 -5.89 -2.46
C GLY A 30 15.19 -6.51 -2.74
N LYS A 31 15.22 -7.73 -3.31
CA LYS A 31 16.43 -8.49 -3.67
C LYS A 31 17.50 -7.78 -4.53
N LYS A 32 17.28 -6.53 -4.94
CA LYS A 32 18.20 -5.69 -5.71
C LYS A 32 18.13 -4.29 -5.11
N VAL A 33 19.25 -3.56 -5.10
CA VAL A 33 19.45 -2.21 -4.53
C VAL A 33 18.49 -1.17 -5.13
N ALA A 34 17.20 -1.31 -4.80
CA ALA A 34 16.07 -0.53 -5.22
C ALA A 34 15.03 -0.66 -4.10
N ILE A 35 14.39 0.45 -3.76
CA ILE A 35 13.29 0.49 -2.80
C ILE A 35 12.18 -0.42 -3.35
N ASP A 36 11.89 -1.56 -2.69
CA ASP A 36 10.78 -2.44 -3.07
C ASP A 36 9.50 -1.99 -2.37
N LEU A 37 9.12 -0.74 -2.61
CA LEU A 37 7.83 -0.24 -2.17
C LEU A 37 6.77 -0.64 -3.19
N LYS A 38 6.40 -1.91 -3.17
CA LYS A 38 5.27 -2.44 -3.93
C LYS A 38 3.97 -2.29 -3.14
N LEU A 39 2.85 -2.21 -3.85
CA LEU A 39 1.52 -2.14 -3.23
C LEU A 39 1.27 -3.30 -2.25
N ALA A 40 1.85 -4.48 -2.51
CA ALA A 40 1.73 -5.64 -1.62
C ALA A 40 2.38 -5.44 -0.24
N ASN A 41 3.28 -4.47 -0.08
CA ASN A 41 3.96 -4.15 1.18
C ASN A 41 3.35 -2.93 1.89
N ILE A 42 2.32 -2.32 1.31
CA ILE A 42 1.57 -1.23 1.92
C ILE A 42 0.21 -1.78 2.36
N LEU A 43 0.01 -1.87 3.67
CA LEU A 43 -1.31 -2.20 4.20
C LEU A 43 -2.15 -0.94 4.35
N MET A 44 -3.41 -1.10 3.98
CA MET A 44 -4.49 -0.14 4.19
C MET A 44 -5.64 -0.88 4.87
N THR A 45 -6.20 -0.28 5.91
CA THR A 45 -7.35 -0.81 6.65
C THR A 45 -8.56 0.09 6.43
N PHE A 46 -9.76 -0.43 6.73
CA PHE A 46 -10.97 0.38 6.83
C PHE A 46 -10.86 1.35 8.00
N GLU A 47 -11.50 2.53 7.92
CA GLU A 47 -11.57 3.41 9.08
C GLU A 47 -12.37 2.74 10.19
N ASN A 48 -13.52 2.20 9.81
CA ASN A 48 -14.48 1.61 10.72
C ASN A 48 -14.28 0.10 10.77
N GLU A 49 -13.86 -0.43 11.92
CA GLU A 49 -13.70 -1.88 12.15
C GLU A 49 -15.01 -2.66 11.95
N LYS A 50 -16.16 -1.98 12.01
CA LYS A 50 -17.48 -2.57 11.77
C LYS A 50 -17.85 -2.63 10.29
N ALA A 51 -17.05 -2.09 9.37
CA ALA A 51 -17.35 -2.08 7.93
C ALA A 51 -17.59 -3.50 7.40
N ILE A 52 -16.66 -4.43 7.63
CA ILE A 52 -16.78 -5.82 7.18
C ILE A 52 -17.92 -6.57 7.89
N PRO A 53 -18.05 -6.55 9.24
CA PRO A 53 -19.20 -7.17 9.92
C PRO A 53 -20.56 -6.63 9.46
N SER A 54 -20.68 -5.32 9.25
CA SER A 54 -21.91 -4.69 8.79
C SER A 54 -22.24 -5.10 7.36
N PHE A 55 -21.23 -5.10 6.48
CA PHE A 55 -21.35 -5.62 5.13
C PHE A 55 -21.85 -7.07 5.12
N ILE A 56 -21.20 -7.98 5.85
CA ILE A 56 -21.61 -9.39 5.92
C ILE A 56 -23.07 -9.52 6.37
N ARG A 57 -23.46 -8.78 7.41
CA ARG A 57 -24.85 -8.79 7.90
C ARG A 57 -25.83 -8.32 6.84
N GLU A 58 -25.51 -7.27 6.10
CA GLU A 58 -26.36 -6.76 5.02
C GLU A 58 -26.50 -7.74 3.85
N GLN A 59 -25.41 -8.41 3.48
CA GLN A 59 -25.43 -9.43 2.42
C GLN A 59 -26.28 -10.65 2.80
N VAL A 60 -26.26 -11.05 4.08
CA VAL A 60 -27.06 -12.18 4.55
C VAL A 60 -28.54 -11.82 4.72
N THR A 61 -28.84 -10.58 5.15
CA THR A 61 -30.20 -10.23 5.61
C THR A 61 -31.02 -9.39 4.62
N LYS A 62 -30.39 -8.61 3.75
CA LYS A 62 -31.08 -7.60 2.94
C LYS A 62 -30.75 -7.68 1.45
N PHE A 63 -29.47 -7.72 1.10
CA PHE A 63 -29.01 -7.57 -0.27
C PHE A 63 -27.96 -8.63 -0.60
N PRO A 64 -28.34 -9.88 -0.90
CA PRO A 64 -27.38 -10.91 -1.26
C PRO A 64 -26.52 -10.51 -2.47
N MET A 65 -25.21 -10.75 -2.38
CA MET A 65 -24.31 -10.51 -3.51
C MET A 65 -24.76 -11.32 -4.73
N HIS A 66 -24.74 -10.69 -5.90
CA HIS A 66 -24.87 -11.41 -7.15
C HIS A 66 -23.73 -12.41 -7.29
N TYR A 67 -24.07 -13.61 -7.73
CA TYR A 67 -23.09 -14.67 -7.98
C TYR A 67 -23.48 -15.46 -9.22
N LYS A 68 -22.50 -16.16 -9.78
CA LYS A 68 -22.72 -17.21 -10.77
C LYS A 68 -22.03 -18.48 -10.33
N THR A 69 -22.63 -19.62 -10.63
CA THR A 69 -22.02 -20.94 -10.41
C THR A 69 -21.62 -21.51 -11.75
N ASP A 70 -20.35 -21.89 -11.88
CA ASP A 70 -19.88 -22.67 -13.02
C ASP A 70 -20.44 -24.11 -12.88
N PRO A 71 -21.30 -24.58 -13.79
CA PRO A 71 -21.91 -25.90 -13.69
C PRO A 71 -20.92 -27.04 -13.96
N VAL A 72 -19.78 -26.76 -14.61
CA VAL A 72 -18.75 -27.75 -14.94
C VAL A 72 -17.73 -27.84 -13.81
N ALA A 73 -17.24 -26.70 -13.32
CA ALA A 73 -16.24 -26.64 -12.25
C ALA A 73 -16.85 -26.68 -10.83
N ASN A 74 -18.18 -26.60 -10.71
CA ASN A 74 -18.92 -26.45 -9.44
C ASN A 74 -18.34 -25.33 -8.55
N ARG A 75 -17.95 -24.21 -9.17
CA ARG A 75 -17.32 -23.07 -8.49
C ARG A 75 -18.24 -21.86 -8.52
N THR A 76 -18.54 -21.32 -7.35
CA THR A 76 -19.27 -20.06 -7.21
C THR A 76 -18.32 -18.88 -7.31
N THR A 77 -18.64 -17.92 -8.17
CA THR A 77 -17.95 -16.63 -8.28
C THR A 77 -18.92 -15.53 -7.92
N TYR A 78 -18.57 -14.73 -6.92
CA TYR A 78 -19.34 -13.56 -6.51
C TYR A 78 -18.92 -12.33 -7.31
N GLN A 79 -19.88 -11.44 -7.58
CA GLN A 79 -19.60 -10.13 -8.13
C GLN A 79 -18.78 -9.31 -7.12
N SER A 80 -17.77 -8.58 -7.61
CA SER A 80 -16.99 -7.66 -6.78
C SER A 80 -17.89 -6.58 -6.19
N TYR A 81 -17.63 -6.21 -4.94
CA TYR A 81 -18.36 -5.18 -4.23
C TYR A 81 -17.37 -4.18 -3.63
N ASP A 82 -17.51 -2.91 -3.99
CA ASP A 82 -16.60 -1.81 -3.62
C ASP A 82 -17.28 -0.75 -2.73
N GLY A 83 -18.55 -0.93 -2.39
CA GLY A 83 -19.35 0.06 -1.66
C GLY A 83 -19.50 -0.22 -0.16
N PHE A 84 -18.48 0.07 0.65
CA PHE A 84 -18.55 -0.12 2.13
C PHE A 84 -19.16 1.06 2.91
N GLY A 85 -19.79 2.00 2.21
CA GLY A 85 -20.35 3.22 2.79
C GLY A 85 -19.40 4.42 2.73
N PRO A 86 -19.83 5.59 3.21
CA PRO A 86 -18.97 6.77 3.34
C PRO A 86 -17.92 6.56 4.42
N MET A 87 -16.77 7.19 4.24
CA MET A 87 -15.69 7.16 5.22
C MET A 87 -16.12 7.82 6.53
N ASP A 88 -16.00 7.10 7.64
CA ASP A 88 -16.16 7.65 8.98
C ASP A 88 -14.99 8.58 9.33
N VAL A 89 -15.28 9.88 9.44
CA VAL A 89 -14.24 10.90 9.67
C VAL A 89 -13.68 10.81 11.09
N GLU A 90 -14.46 10.32 12.06
CA GLU A 90 -14.01 10.14 13.44
C GLU A 90 -12.92 9.07 13.53
N ASP A 91 -12.99 8.06 12.67
CA ASP A 91 -12.08 6.91 12.64
C ASP A 91 -10.98 7.02 11.57
N ILE A 92 -10.81 8.18 10.91
CA ILE A 92 -9.91 8.36 9.77
C ILE A 92 -8.43 7.99 10.09
N ALA A 93 -8.03 8.11 11.35
CA ALA A 93 -6.70 7.72 11.82
C ALA A 93 -6.43 6.21 11.70
N ASN A 94 -7.48 5.38 11.62
CA ASN A 94 -7.36 3.94 11.40
C ASN A 94 -6.98 3.63 9.95
N VAL A 95 -7.10 4.58 9.03
CA VAL A 95 -6.78 4.45 7.60
C VAL A 95 -5.41 5.06 7.30
N LEU A 96 -4.47 5.00 8.23
CA LEU A 96 -3.09 5.40 7.94
C LEU A 96 -2.37 4.27 7.19
N PRO A 97 -1.60 4.57 6.12
CA PRO A 97 -0.82 3.56 5.43
C PRO A 97 0.22 2.95 6.37
N LYS A 98 0.37 1.63 6.32
CA LYS A 98 1.38 0.90 7.09
C LYS A 98 2.37 0.25 6.13
N ILE A 99 3.66 0.60 6.26
CA ILE A 99 4.74 -0.08 5.57
C ILE A 99 5.00 -1.40 6.30
N THR A 100 5.02 -2.50 5.56
CA THR A 100 5.14 -3.87 6.10
C THR A 100 6.19 -4.66 5.33
N ASP A 101 6.38 -5.95 5.67
CA ASP A 101 7.36 -6.86 5.03
C ASP A 101 8.82 -6.36 5.09
N PHE A 102 9.33 -6.18 6.30
CA PHE A 102 10.75 -5.87 6.53
C PHE A 102 11.67 -7.10 6.40
N GLY A 103 11.17 -8.25 5.94
CA GLY A 103 11.96 -9.50 5.87
C GLY A 103 13.15 -9.44 4.91
N SER A 104 13.12 -8.54 3.93
CA SER A 104 14.23 -8.25 3.02
C SER A 104 14.86 -6.87 3.25
N ALA A 105 14.49 -6.19 4.34
CA ALA A 105 15.03 -4.89 4.65
C ALA A 105 16.51 -4.97 5.02
N TRP A 106 17.25 -3.92 4.67
CA TRP A 106 18.68 -3.84 4.95
C TRP A 106 18.99 -2.67 5.87
N LYS A 107 19.87 -2.91 6.84
CA LYS A 107 20.34 -1.91 7.80
C LYS A 107 21.70 -1.39 7.36
N PHE A 108 21.87 -0.07 7.33
CA PHE A 108 23.16 0.57 7.12
C PHE A 108 23.87 0.67 8.47
N ASP A 109 24.56 -0.41 8.86
CA ASP A 109 25.50 -0.35 9.97
C ASP A 109 26.76 0.41 9.48
N GLY A 110 26.87 1.67 9.88
CA GLY A 110 28.12 2.46 9.88
C GLY A 110 28.80 2.67 8.52
N VAL A 111 28.22 3.51 7.66
CA VAL A 111 29.09 4.32 6.78
C VAL A 111 29.69 5.40 7.67
N ASP A 112 31.01 5.35 7.83
CA ASP A 112 31.79 6.42 8.46
C ASP A 112 31.39 7.76 7.82
N PRO A 113 31.05 8.82 8.59
CA PRO A 113 30.70 10.13 8.06
C PRO A 113 31.76 10.74 7.10
N GLU A 114 32.97 10.19 7.04
CA GLU A 114 34.01 10.60 6.09
C GLU A 114 34.02 9.86 4.75
N THR A 115 33.15 8.87 4.52
CA THR A 115 33.02 8.25 3.20
C THR A 115 32.23 9.17 2.29
N LYS A 116 32.95 10.17 1.77
CA LYS A 116 32.47 11.14 0.78
C LYS A 116 31.61 10.41 -0.25
N SER A 117 30.37 10.85 -0.31
CA SER A 117 29.49 10.78 -1.47
C SER A 117 30.30 10.57 -2.76
N GLN A 118 30.28 9.34 -3.28
CA GLN A 118 30.39 9.17 -4.72
C GLN A 118 29.03 9.56 -5.29
N HIS A 119 28.76 10.86 -5.30
CA HIS A 119 27.76 11.46 -6.17
C HIS A 119 28.27 11.27 -7.60
N ASN A 120 28.12 10.06 -8.12
CA ASN A 120 27.82 9.96 -9.54
C ASN A 120 26.35 10.39 -9.66
N PRO A 121 26.03 11.41 -10.47
CA PRO A 121 24.65 11.69 -10.81
C PRO A 121 24.06 10.38 -11.35
N ILE A 122 23.01 9.88 -10.70
CA ILE A 122 22.14 8.92 -11.37
C ILE A 122 21.46 9.75 -12.45
N GLU A 123 22.01 9.77 -13.65
CA GLU A 123 21.27 10.15 -14.84
C GLU A 123 20.07 9.18 -14.89
N LEU A 124 18.91 9.65 -14.42
CA LEU A 124 17.66 9.03 -14.81
C LEU A 124 17.56 9.22 -16.31
N ALA A 125 17.97 8.20 -17.07
CA ALA A 125 17.59 8.07 -18.47
C ALA A 125 16.07 7.94 -18.49
N ILE A 126 15.38 9.07 -18.64
CA ILE A 126 13.97 9.12 -18.96
C ILE A 126 13.88 8.68 -20.42
N GLU A 127 13.76 7.38 -20.67
CA GLU A 127 13.31 6.89 -21.96
C GLU A 127 11.87 7.37 -22.18
N HIS A 128 11.76 8.46 -22.93
CA HIS A 128 10.52 8.95 -23.52
C HIS A 128 10.08 7.95 -24.60
N ASN A 129 9.43 6.86 -24.23
CA ASN A 129 8.79 5.98 -25.21
C ASN A 129 7.46 5.44 -24.68
N TYR A 130 6.46 6.31 -24.61
CA TYR A 130 5.05 5.92 -24.69
C TYR A 130 4.24 6.97 -25.45
N TYR A 131 4.43 7.00 -26.76
CA TYR A 131 3.40 7.37 -27.73
C TYR A 131 3.62 6.48 -28.95
N TYR A 132 2.79 5.45 -29.11
CA TYR A 132 2.18 4.98 -30.36
C TYR A 132 1.08 3.98 -30.02
#